data_AF-A0AAW2YKY8-F1
#
_entry.id   AF-A0AAW2YKY8-F1
#
_cell.length_a   1.000
_cell.length_b   1.000
_cell.length_c   1.000
_cell.angle_alpha   90.00
_cell.angle_beta   90.00
_cell.angle_gamma   90.00
#
_symmetry.space_group_name_H-M   'P 1'
#
loop_
_entity.id
_entity.type
_entity.pdbx_description
1 polymer ?
#
loop_
_entity_poly.entity_id
_entity_poly.type
_entity_poly.pdbx_seq_one_letter_code
_entity_poly.pdbx_strand_id
1 'polypeptide(L)'
;MNTLIRILLLTCLATYTLAVTCVGGTQTCEAGDKCCGTGTNSFCYNPNASECFIDSNGSPQSCDAGNGWCNNNCYNPLWQTCYPTSTGGQVTCESKDKVCGSDCYNPKDFSCHTLSTGATTLCNSNTVLCKDQCIDPTAQTCAKDSKGNLALCNVGNGNCNGNCFDPQWQACLKTENGGEVTCSSTDKVCGESCYNPLAQSCSKSPEGKDINCAIGSEACGEACYNPSNQVCLKVDNGAYIACDAGSKVCGGYCYDPQFDVCDPSTSTASPTTQAPTSTKPSTTSIPSETDEPQTTDEPLVEEPEPTITTTTTTTTTTTSPTSSTSPTSPTSTTSSPTTTLSPDTKNEEVSGSSFIQITLTIMGVIAASLLLLAL
;
A
#
# COMPACT_ATOMS: atom_id res chain seq x y z
N MET A 1 49.82 -14.60 81.82
CA MET A 1 48.43 -14.79 81.34
C MET A 1 47.86 -13.58 80.61
N ASN A 2 48.24 -12.33 80.91
CA ASN A 2 47.68 -11.14 80.26
C ASN A 2 48.18 -10.87 78.82
N THR A 3 49.36 -11.36 78.45
CA THR A 3 49.95 -11.17 77.11
C THR A 3 49.42 -12.17 76.07
N LEU A 4 49.06 -13.38 76.49
CA LEU A 4 48.50 -14.40 75.59
C LEU A 4 47.07 -14.06 75.14
N ILE A 5 46.29 -13.41 76.01
CA ILE A 5 44.93 -12.95 75.70
C ILE A 5 44.97 -11.75 74.73
N ARG A 6 45.92 -10.82 74.87
CA ARG A 6 46.10 -9.72 73.90
C ARG A 6 46.54 -10.21 72.53
N ILE A 7 47.42 -11.22 72.45
CA ILE A 7 47.79 -11.82 71.16
C ILE A 7 46.61 -12.58 70.55
N LEU A 8 45.83 -13.34 71.34
CA LEU A 8 44.62 -14.00 70.84
C LEU A 8 43.55 -13.01 70.35
N LEU A 9 43.35 -11.88 71.03
CA LEU A 9 42.41 -10.83 70.60
C LEU A 9 42.89 -10.10 69.35
N LEU A 10 44.20 -9.82 69.20
CA LEU A 10 44.77 -9.24 67.98
C LEU A 10 44.73 -10.20 66.78
N THR A 11 44.87 -11.52 66.99
CA THR A 11 44.70 -12.50 65.91
C THR A 11 43.25 -12.83 65.59
N CYS A 12 42.30 -12.58 66.50
CA CYS A 12 40.87 -12.81 66.26
C CYS A 12 40.14 -11.59 65.65
N LEU A 13 40.72 -10.39 65.80
CA LEU A 13 40.29 -9.15 65.12
C LEU A 13 40.93 -8.95 63.74
N ALA A 14 41.84 -9.84 63.32
CA ALA A 14 42.02 -10.14 61.90
C ALA A 14 40.80 -10.92 61.41
N THR A 15 39.62 -10.29 61.52
CA THR A 15 38.39 -10.73 60.89
C THR A 15 38.72 -10.93 59.43
N TYR A 16 38.75 -12.20 59.05
CA TYR A 16 38.79 -12.69 57.69
C TYR A 16 37.69 -11.99 56.88
N THR A 17 37.99 -10.81 56.34
CA THR A 17 37.33 -10.31 55.14
C THR A 17 37.80 -11.26 54.05
N LEU A 18 37.07 -12.36 53.88
CA LEU A 18 37.24 -13.31 52.79
C LEU A 18 36.98 -12.53 51.51
N ALA A 19 38.02 -11.93 50.95
CA ALA A 19 37.94 -11.27 49.67
C ALA A 19 37.58 -12.35 48.64
N VAL A 20 36.48 -12.12 47.92
CA VAL A 20 36.00 -13.05 46.90
C VAL A 20 36.79 -12.77 45.63
N THR A 21 37.53 -13.76 45.13
CA THR A 21 38.18 -13.70 43.83
C THR A 21 37.28 -14.36 42.78
N CYS A 22 36.95 -13.63 41.71
CA CYS A 22 36.14 -14.16 40.63
C CYS A 22 36.90 -15.20 39.81
N VAL A 23 36.23 -16.31 39.49
CA VAL A 23 36.85 -17.46 38.80
C VAL A 23 37.15 -17.08 37.34
N GLY A 24 38.40 -16.74 37.07
CA GLY A 24 38.94 -16.47 35.73
C GLY A 24 39.63 -15.12 35.54
N GLY A 25 39.72 -14.27 36.57
CA GLY A 25 40.39 -12.97 36.49
C GLY A 25 41.15 -12.60 37.76
N THR A 26 42.10 -11.69 37.63
CA THR A 26 42.91 -11.12 38.72
C THR A 26 42.14 -10.14 39.63
N GLN A 27 40.83 -9.98 39.43
CA GLN A 27 40.01 -9.08 40.23
C GLN A 27 39.67 -9.73 41.58
N THR A 28 40.04 -9.01 42.64
CA THR A 28 39.65 -9.31 44.01
C THR A 28 38.54 -8.34 44.37
N CYS A 29 37.36 -8.85 44.75
CA CYS A 29 36.22 -8.01 45.10
C CYS A 29 36.32 -7.50 46.53
N GLU A 30 35.68 -6.36 46.81
CA GLU A 30 35.55 -5.86 48.16
C GLU A 30 34.69 -6.80 49.03
N ALA A 31 34.82 -6.71 50.35
CA ALA A 31 34.07 -7.55 51.26
C ALA A 31 32.56 -7.25 51.15
N GLY A 32 31.78 -8.24 50.71
CA GLY A 32 30.33 -8.12 50.49
C GLY A 32 29.92 -8.06 49.02
N ASP A 33 30.86 -7.80 48.11
CA ASP A 33 30.63 -7.88 46.68
C ASP A 33 30.54 -9.33 46.20
N LYS A 34 29.87 -9.51 45.06
CA LYS A 34 29.71 -10.80 44.37
C LYS A 34 30.31 -10.73 42.97
N CYS A 35 30.61 -11.88 42.41
CA CYS A 35 31.07 -12.00 41.03
C CYS A 35 29.89 -12.13 40.07
N CYS A 36 29.88 -11.30 39.02
CA CYS A 36 28.97 -11.40 37.89
C CYS A 36 29.72 -12.00 36.69
N GLY A 37 29.17 -13.04 36.06
CA GLY A 37 29.77 -13.71 34.89
C GLY A 37 30.60 -14.95 35.20
N THR A 38 31.23 -15.52 34.18
CA THR A 38 32.09 -16.71 34.28
C THR A 38 33.37 -16.54 33.45
N GLY A 39 34.47 -17.14 33.91
CA GLY A 39 35.75 -17.09 33.20
C GLY A 39 36.38 -15.69 33.21
N THR A 40 37.05 -15.35 32.12
CA THR A 40 37.79 -14.07 31.98
C THR A 40 36.88 -12.85 31.90
N ASN A 41 35.59 -13.06 31.58
CA ASN A 41 34.58 -12.02 31.53
C ASN A 41 33.77 -12.08 32.82
N SER A 42 34.42 -11.73 33.94
CA SER A 42 33.74 -11.56 35.23
C SER A 42 34.15 -10.25 35.89
N PHE A 43 33.22 -9.62 36.60
CA PHE A 43 33.47 -8.41 37.38
C PHE A 43 32.76 -8.46 38.74
N CYS A 44 33.24 -7.66 39.68
CA CYS A 44 32.67 -7.52 41.01
C CYS A 44 31.48 -6.56 41.01
N TYR A 45 30.37 -6.93 41.63
CA TYR A 45 29.21 -6.06 41.80
C TYR A 45 28.71 -6.12 43.25
N ASN A 46 28.22 -4.98 43.75
CA ASN A 46 27.63 -4.91 45.08
C ASN A 46 26.16 -5.33 45.00
N PRO A 47 25.74 -6.46 45.60
CA PRO A 47 24.38 -6.97 45.49
C PRO A 47 23.32 -6.10 46.18
N ASN A 48 23.71 -5.14 47.01
CA ASN A 48 22.80 -4.17 47.62
C ASN A 48 22.57 -2.93 46.73
N ALA A 49 23.49 -2.66 45.80
CA ALA A 49 23.44 -1.50 44.92
C ALA A 49 23.13 -1.88 43.46
N SER A 50 23.32 -3.14 43.08
CA SER A 50 23.19 -3.60 41.70
C SER A 50 22.79 -5.07 41.58
N GLU A 51 22.18 -5.41 40.46
CA GLU A 51 21.85 -6.77 40.04
C GLU A 51 22.71 -7.19 38.84
N CYS A 52 23.05 -8.47 38.78
CA CYS A 52 23.90 -9.06 37.75
C CYS A 52 23.05 -9.79 36.70
N PHE A 53 23.29 -9.49 35.43
CA PHE A 53 22.66 -10.12 34.29
C PHE A 53 23.69 -10.64 33.30
N ILE A 54 23.33 -11.65 32.50
CA ILE A 54 24.16 -12.16 31.41
C ILE A 54 23.46 -11.79 30.10
N ASP A 55 24.16 -11.06 29.23
CA ASP A 55 23.64 -10.66 27.93
C ASP A 55 23.57 -11.82 26.93
N SER A 56 22.97 -11.60 25.77
CA SER A 56 22.83 -12.64 24.73
C SER A 56 24.16 -13.15 24.17
N ASN A 57 25.28 -12.42 24.39
CA ASN A 57 26.63 -12.81 24.00
C ASN A 57 27.38 -13.53 25.14
N GLY A 58 26.72 -13.78 26.28
CA GLY A 58 27.33 -14.38 27.46
C GLY A 58 28.18 -13.42 28.29
N SER A 59 28.16 -12.12 27.98
CA SER A 59 28.90 -11.12 28.74
C SER A 59 28.09 -10.67 29.96
N PRO A 60 28.70 -10.62 31.15
CA PRO A 60 28.02 -10.12 32.32
C PRO A 60 27.77 -8.61 32.21
N GLN A 61 26.68 -8.16 32.79
CA GLN A 61 26.24 -6.77 32.83
C GLN A 61 25.66 -6.49 34.22
N SER A 62 25.78 -5.25 34.70
CA SER A 62 25.21 -4.84 35.99
C SER A 62 24.24 -3.69 35.81
N CYS A 63 23.10 -3.79 36.48
CA CYS A 63 22.12 -2.72 36.58
C CYS A 63 21.97 -2.29 38.03
N ASP A 64 21.58 -1.03 38.28
CA ASP A 64 21.26 -0.58 39.63
C ASP A 64 20.18 -1.45 40.29
N ALA A 65 20.21 -1.56 41.62
CA ALA A 65 19.26 -2.36 42.38
C ALA A 65 17.82 -1.92 42.10
N GLY A 66 16.95 -2.89 41.78
CA GLY A 66 15.57 -2.64 41.40
C GLY A 66 15.33 -2.36 39.92
N ASN A 67 16.39 -2.24 39.10
CA ASN A 67 16.25 -2.25 37.64
C ASN A 67 16.18 -3.69 37.11
N GLY A 68 15.39 -3.91 36.05
CA GLY A 68 15.34 -5.17 35.33
C GLY A 68 16.27 -5.20 34.12
N TRP A 69 16.33 -6.36 33.45
CA TRP A 69 17.09 -6.58 32.22
C TRP A 69 16.17 -6.85 31.04
N CYS A 70 16.38 -6.15 29.92
CA CYS A 70 15.59 -6.28 28.72
C CYS A 70 16.45 -6.01 27.48
N ASN A 71 16.52 -6.96 26.55
CA ASN A 71 17.27 -6.84 25.29
C ASN A 71 18.67 -6.20 25.43
N ASN A 72 19.48 -6.78 26.32
CA ASN A 72 20.84 -6.34 26.62
C ASN A 72 20.98 -4.94 27.26
N ASN A 73 19.90 -4.39 27.80
CA ASN A 73 19.89 -3.10 28.49
C ASN A 73 19.19 -3.20 29.85
N CYS A 74 19.64 -2.37 30.79
CA CYS A 74 18.95 -2.13 32.05
C CYS A 74 17.69 -1.30 31.81
N TYR A 75 16.59 -1.63 32.48
CA TYR A 75 15.37 -0.82 32.47
C TYR A 75 14.82 -0.61 33.88
N ASN A 76 14.15 0.51 34.11
CA ASN A 76 13.54 0.81 35.40
C ASN A 76 12.07 0.35 35.40
N PRO A 77 11.69 -0.68 36.18
CA PRO A 77 10.34 -1.23 36.17
C PRO A 77 9.28 -0.30 36.77
N LEU A 78 9.65 0.83 37.38
CA LEU A 78 8.69 1.82 37.91
C LEU A 78 8.00 2.61 36.80
N TRP A 79 8.67 2.83 35.67
CA TRP A 79 8.15 3.63 34.56
C TRP A 79 8.40 3.01 33.19
N GLN A 80 9.01 1.82 33.13
CA GLN A 80 9.20 1.05 31.91
C GLN A 80 8.71 -0.39 32.06
N THR A 81 8.34 -0.98 30.94
CA THR A 81 7.94 -2.38 30.82
C THR A 81 8.74 -3.05 29.71
N CYS A 82 9.26 -4.25 29.96
CA CYS A 82 9.91 -5.08 28.96
C CYS A 82 8.86 -5.96 28.25
N TYR A 83 8.79 -5.85 26.93
CA TYR A 83 7.84 -6.59 26.10
C TYR A 83 8.57 -7.52 25.14
N PRO A 84 8.07 -8.75 24.90
CA PRO A 84 8.57 -9.58 23.82
C PRO A 84 8.15 -9.02 22.46
N THR A 85 9.03 -9.10 21.46
CA THR A 85 8.74 -8.73 20.06
C THR A 85 8.31 -9.97 19.25
N SER A 86 7.62 -9.75 18.14
CA SER A 86 7.20 -10.83 17.22
C SER A 86 8.38 -11.57 16.57
N THR A 87 9.56 -10.97 16.54
CA THR A 87 10.81 -11.56 16.02
C THR A 87 11.59 -12.35 17.07
N GLY A 88 11.05 -12.52 18.28
CA GLY A 88 11.70 -13.25 19.38
C GLY A 88 12.71 -12.41 20.17
N GLY A 89 12.77 -11.10 19.93
CA GLY A 89 13.53 -10.15 20.74
C GLY A 89 12.71 -9.61 21.91
N GLN A 90 13.25 -8.59 22.57
CA GLN A 90 12.54 -7.82 23.59
C GLN A 90 12.72 -6.32 23.32
N VAL A 91 11.78 -5.50 23.77
CA VAL A 91 11.85 -4.04 23.71
C VAL A 91 11.35 -3.44 25.02
N THR A 92 12.02 -2.40 25.48
CA THR A 92 11.63 -1.64 26.66
C THR A 92 10.80 -0.44 26.23
N CYS A 93 9.58 -0.33 26.75
CA CYS A 93 8.70 0.80 26.52
C CYS A 93 8.36 1.51 27.83
N GLU A 94 7.88 2.75 27.76
CA GLU A 94 7.30 3.41 28.94
C GLU A 94 6.08 2.63 29.45
N SER A 95 5.75 2.76 30.73
CA SER A 95 4.72 1.95 31.41
C SER A 95 3.30 2.09 30.85
N LYS A 96 3.05 3.12 30.04
CA LYS A 96 1.76 3.38 29.37
C LYS A 96 1.76 3.04 27.89
N ASP A 97 2.93 2.77 27.33
CA ASP A 97 3.10 2.46 25.93
C ASP A 97 2.83 0.98 25.66
N LYS A 98 2.56 0.69 24.40
CA LYS A 98 2.39 -0.67 23.87
C LYS A 98 3.43 -0.95 22.80
N VAL A 99 3.57 -2.21 22.41
CA VAL A 99 4.47 -2.61 21.32
C VAL A 99 3.70 -2.87 20.05
N CYS A 100 4.25 -2.38 18.94
CA CYS A 100 3.87 -2.72 17.59
C CYS A 100 5.10 -3.19 16.81
N GLY A 101 5.28 -4.50 16.69
CA GLY A 101 6.49 -5.08 16.11
C GLY A 101 7.69 -4.90 17.02
N SER A 102 8.62 -4.03 16.64
CA SER A 102 9.78 -3.63 17.45
C SER A 102 9.63 -2.25 18.09
N ASP A 103 8.56 -1.52 17.77
CA ASP A 103 8.41 -0.12 18.17
C ASP A 103 7.44 0.03 19.33
N CYS A 104 7.78 0.91 20.27
CA CYS A 104 6.90 1.34 21.34
C CYS A 104 6.00 2.47 20.85
N TYR A 105 4.74 2.49 21.27
CA TYR A 105 3.80 3.55 20.92
C TYR A 105 2.83 3.88 22.05
N ASN A 106 2.48 5.16 22.15
CA ASN A 106 1.41 5.62 23.04
C ASN A 106 0.04 5.27 22.40
N PRO A 107 -0.79 4.42 23.03
CA PRO A 107 -2.08 4.00 22.48
C PRO A 107 -3.14 5.11 22.40
N LYS A 108 -2.87 6.31 22.93
CA LYS A 108 -3.72 7.49 22.72
C LYS A 108 -3.52 8.11 21.35
N ASP A 109 -2.30 8.06 20.85
CA ASP A 109 -1.88 8.78 19.64
C ASP A 109 -1.83 7.85 18.42
N PHE A 110 -1.60 6.56 18.66
CA PHE A 110 -1.45 5.56 17.60
C PHE A 110 -2.23 4.26 17.87
N SER A 111 -2.49 3.51 16.81
CA SER A 111 -2.99 2.14 16.81
C SER A 111 -2.02 1.23 16.05
N CYS A 112 -1.83 0.02 16.56
CA CYS A 112 -1.02 -1.00 15.89
C CYS A 112 -1.92 -1.94 15.06
N HIS A 113 -1.51 -2.19 13.82
CA HIS A 113 -2.22 -3.11 12.93
C HIS A 113 -1.27 -4.15 12.33
N THR A 114 -1.79 -5.35 12.10
CA THR A 114 -1.06 -6.41 11.39
C THR A 114 -1.43 -6.38 9.90
N LEU A 115 -0.40 -6.29 9.06
CA LEU A 115 -0.50 -6.31 7.61
C LEU A 115 -0.80 -7.71 7.09
N SER A 116 -1.26 -7.82 5.85
CA SER A 116 -1.50 -9.11 5.17
C SER A 116 -0.25 -10.00 5.08
N THR A 117 0.94 -9.40 5.12
CA THR A 117 2.25 -10.09 5.16
C THR A 117 2.62 -10.63 6.54
N GLY A 118 1.83 -10.33 7.58
CA GLY A 118 2.15 -10.62 8.99
C GLY A 118 3.06 -9.59 9.66
N ALA A 119 3.60 -8.62 8.90
CA ALA A 119 4.29 -7.47 9.46
C ALA A 119 3.31 -6.58 10.26
N THR A 120 3.83 -5.69 11.09
CA THR A 120 3.01 -4.72 11.85
C THR A 120 3.28 -3.31 11.38
N THR A 121 2.26 -2.46 11.39
CA THR A 121 2.36 -1.03 11.11
C THR A 121 1.69 -0.22 12.21
N LEU A 122 2.25 0.96 12.48
CA LEU A 122 1.62 1.97 13.33
C LEU A 122 0.81 2.94 12.47
N CYS A 123 -0.40 3.19 12.90
CA CYS A 123 -1.33 4.14 12.31
C CYS A 123 -1.66 5.20 13.36
N ASN A 124 -1.97 6.44 12.97
CA ASN A 124 -2.51 7.42 13.92
C ASN A 124 -3.84 6.91 14.49
N SER A 125 -4.18 7.27 15.74
CA SER A 125 -5.38 6.77 16.42
C SER A 125 -6.71 7.13 15.73
N ASN A 126 -6.69 8.11 14.84
CA ASN A 126 -7.83 8.52 14.01
C ASN A 126 -7.84 7.88 12.60
N THR A 127 -6.86 7.03 12.27
CA THR A 127 -6.76 6.37 10.95
C THR A 127 -7.19 4.91 11.01
N VAL A 128 -7.55 4.34 9.85
CA VAL A 128 -7.95 2.93 9.71
C VAL A 128 -7.05 2.23 8.70
N LEU A 129 -6.87 0.91 8.83
CA LEU A 129 -6.07 0.14 7.88
C LEU A 129 -6.88 -0.27 6.63
N CYS A 130 -6.36 0.02 5.44
CA CYS A 130 -6.90 -0.41 4.15
C CYS A 130 -5.78 -0.89 3.22
N LYS A 131 -5.82 -2.14 2.76
CA LYS A 131 -4.73 -2.76 1.96
C LYS A 131 -3.33 -2.46 2.52
N ASP A 132 -3.16 -2.69 3.82
CA ASP A 132 -1.90 -2.46 4.50
C ASP A 132 -1.43 -0.99 4.56
N GLN A 133 -2.31 -0.02 4.25
CA GLN A 133 -2.07 1.41 4.38
C GLN A 133 -2.97 2.03 5.45
N CYS A 134 -2.42 2.91 6.28
CA CYS A 134 -3.21 3.72 7.21
C CYS A 134 -3.87 4.86 6.43
N ILE A 135 -5.19 5.01 6.55
CA ILE A 135 -5.97 6.00 5.80
C ILE A 135 -6.78 6.86 6.75
N ASP A 136 -6.95 8.14 6.41
CA ASP A 136 -7.84 9.05 7.12
C ASP A 136 -9.30 8.76 6.71
N PRO A 137 -10.16 8.26 7.61
CA PRO A 137 -11.54 7.91 7.29
C PRO A 137 -12.41 9.13 6.95
N THR A 138 -11.92 10.36 7.17
CA THR A 138 -12.62 11.60 6.79
C THR A 138 -12.40 11.97 5.32
N ALA A 139 -11.31 11.49 4.71
CA ALA A 139 -10.96 11.76 3.32
C ALA A 139 -11.12 10.52 2.43
N GLN A 140 -10.86 9.32 2.98
CA GLN A 140 -10.84 8.07 2.25
C GLN A 140 -11.69 6.98 2.93
N THR A 141 -12.13 6.00 2.16
CA THR A 141 -12.85 4.81 2.63
C THR A 141 -12.22 3.55 2.05
N CYS A 142 -12.27 2.47 2.82
CA CYS A 142 -11.85 1.15 2.37
C CYS A 142 -13.05 0.36 1.84
N ALA A 143 -13.33 0.50 0.55
CA ALA A 143 -14.50 -0.10 -0.06
C ALA A 143 -14.23 -1.56 -0.46
N LYS A 144 -15.14 -2.47 -0.10
CA LYS A 144 -15.10 -3.89 -0.51
C LYS A 144 -15.91 -4.08 -1.79
N ASP A 145 -15.36 -4.81 -2.75
CA ASP A 145 -16.13 -5.33 -3.89
C ASP A 145 -16.96 -6.57 -3.47
N SER A 146 -17.76 -7.14 -4.37
CA SER A 146 -18.57 -8.33 -4.02
C SER A 146 -17.77 -9.60 -3.78
N LYS A 147 -16.48 -9.62 -4.15
CA LYS A 147 -15.54 -10.72 -3.88
C LYS A 147 -14.79 -10.52 -2.56
N GLY A 148 -15.01 -9.39 -1.88
CA GLY A 148 -14.34 -9.03 -0.63
C GLY A 148 -12.96 -8.41 -0.83
N ASN A 149 -12.54 -8.13 -2.06
CA ASN A 149 -11.31 -7.38 -2.29
C ASN A 149 -11.53 -5.94 -1.86
N LEU A 150 -10.55 -5.40 -1.13
CA LEU A 150 -10.56 -4.02 -0.72
C LEU A 150 -10.12 -3.12 -1.88
N ALA A 151 -10.47 -1.84 -1.83
CA ALA A 151 -9.89 -0.77 -2.63
C ALA A 151 -9.91 0.52 -1.79
N LEU A 152 -8.89 1.35 -1.97
CA LEU A 152 -8.81 2.66 -1.32
C LEU A 152 -9.53 3.68 -2.20
N CYS A 153 -10.65 4.19 -1.72
CA CYS A 153 -11.50 5.13 -2.46
C CYS A 153 -11.70 6.42 -1.68
N ASN A 154 -12.14 7.50 -2.35
CA ASN A 154 -12.59 8.70 -1.64
C ASN A 154 -13.85 8.40 -0.82
N VAL A 155 -14.06 9.13 0.27
CA VAL A 155 -15.31 9.02 1.05
C VAL A 155 -16.52 9.21 0.14
N GLY A 156 -17.51 8.32 0.27
CA GLY A 156 -18.71 8.28 -0.57
C GLY A 156 -18.60 7.36 -1.78
N ASN A 157 -17.39 7.03 -2.25
CA ASN A 157 -17.22 6.16 -3.41
C ASN A 157 -17.34 4.67 -3.04
N GLY A 158 -17.84 3.87 -3.98
CA GLY A 158 -17.88 2.41 -3.91
C GLY A 158 -16.67 1.76 -4.58
N ASN A 159 -16.55 0.43 -4.45
CA ASN A 159 -15.55 -0.39 -5.15
C ASN A 159 -16.26 -1.35 -6.11
N CYS A 160 -15.81 -1.39 -7.35
CA CYS A 160 -16.29 -2.28 -8.40
C CYS A 160 -15.10 -2.98 -9.04
N ASN A 161 -14.93 -4.29 -8.78
CA ASN A 161 -13.79 -5.08 -9.26
C ASN A 161 -12.41 -4.42 -9.05
N GLY A 162 -12.20 -3.78 -7.89
CA GLY A 162 -10.96 -3.10 -7.53
C GLY A 162 -10.87 -1.63 -7.94
N ASN A 163 -11.83 -1.12 -8.72
CA ASN A 163 -11.88 0.27 -9.16
C ASN A 163 -12.89 1.07 -8.34
N CYS A 164 -12.51 2.29 -7.96
CA CYS A 164 -13.41 3.19 -7.24
C CYS A 164 -14.41 3.84 -8.20
N PHE A 165 -15.67 3.93 -7.78
CA PHE A 165 -16.73 4.59 -8.56
C PHE A 165 -17.58 5.51 -7.68
N ASP A 166 -18.13 6.56 -8.27
CA ASP A 166 -19.04 7.48 -7.56
C ASP A 166 -20.48 6.97 -7.71
N PRO A 167 -21.16 6.52 -6.63
CA PRO A 167 -22.51 5.99 -6.69
C PRO A 167 -23.56 7.02 -7.10
N GLN A 168 -23.24 8.32 -7.12
CA GLN A 168 -24.12 9.37 -7.64
C GLN A 168 -24.27 9.30 -9.16
N TRP A 169 -23.21 8.93 -9.87
CA TRP A 169 -23.13 8.99 -11.34
C TRP A 169 -22.95 7.62 -11.98
N GLN A 170 -22.51 6.64 -11.20
CA GLN A 170 -22.11 5.33 -11.66
C GLN A 170 -22.75 4.23 -10.81
N ALA A 171 -22.89 3.04 -11.39
CA ALA A 171 -23.34 1.84 -10.72
C ALA A 171 -22.35 0.71 -10.97
N CYS A 172 -22.13 -0.13 -9.96
CA CYS A 172 -21.41 -1.39 -10.12
C CYS A 172 -22.41 -2.50 -10.43
N LEU A 173 -22.38 -3.00 -11.67
CA LEU A 173 -23.33 -3.99 -12.16
C LEU A 173 -22.63 -5.34 -12.35
N LYS A 174 -23.34 -6.42 -12.03
CA LYS A 174 -22.83 -7.79 -12.22
C LYS A 174 -23.01 -8.22 -13.68
N THR A 175 -21.99 -8.85 -14.25
CA THR A 175 -22.05 -9.49 -15.56
C THR A 175 -22.62 -10.90 -15.46
N GLU A 176 -23.08 -11.48 -16.58
CA GLU A 176 -23.59 -12.87 -16.59
C GLU A 176 -22.54 -13.88 -16.08
N ASN A 177 -21.25 -13.58 -16.28
CA ASN A 177 -20.12 -14.39 -15.81
C ASN A 177 -19.78 -14.19 -14.32
N GLY A 178 -20.56 -13.40 -13.57
CA GLY A 178 -20.28 -13.07 -12.16
C GLY A 178 -19.12 -12.09 -11.97
N GLY A 179 -18.64 -11.47 -13.05
CA GLY A 179 -17.77 -10.30 -12.99
C GLY A 179 -18.55 -9.05 -12.58
N GLU A 180 -17.84 -7.94 -12.43
CA GLU A 180 -18.46 -6.64 -12.16
C GLU A 180 -17.90 -5.59 -13.10
N VAL A 181 -18.76 -4.68 -13.55
CA VAL A 181 -18.40 -3.56 -14.42
C VAL A 181 -19.00 -2.27 -13.88
N THR A 182 -18.24 -1.19 -13.93
CA THR A 182 -18.72 0.16 -13.59
C THR A 182 -19.40 0.77 -14.80
N CYS A 183 -20.68 1.06 -14.67
CA CYS A 183 -21.50 1.70 -15.70
C CYS A 183 -21.98 3.07 -15.22
N SER A 184 -22.46 3.93 -16.12
CA SER A 184 -23.26 5.08 -15.71
C SER A 184 -24.53 4.61 -14.98
N SER A 185 -25.07 5.42 -14.07
CA SER A 185 -26.17 5.03 -13.19
C SER A 185 -27.47 4.63 -13.91
N THR A 186 -27.65 5.05 -15.17
CA THR A 186 -28.78 4.71 -16.03
C THR A 186 -28.53 3.55 -16.99
N ASP A 187 -27.27 3.15 -17.13
CA ASP A 187 -26.86 2.12 -18.09
C ASP A 187 -27.17 0.72 -17.56
N LYS A 188 -27.22 -0.23 -18.48
CA LYS A 188 -27.41 -1.67 -18.21
C LYS A 188 -26.19 -2.45 -18.69
N VAL A 189 -26.07 -3.70 -18.24
CA VAL A 189 -25.01 -4.60 -18.70
C VAL A 189 -25.45 -5.35 -19.95
N CYS A 190 -24.55 -5.46 -20.92
CA CYS A 190 -24.63 -6.33 -22.08
C CYS A 190 -23.30 -7.10 -22.21
N GLY A 191 -23.29 -8.37 -21.82
CA GLY A 191 -22.05 -9.16 -21.69
C GLY A 191 -21.12 -8.57 -20.64
N GLU A 192 -19.97 -8.07 -21.08
CA GLU A 192 -18.94 -7.45 -20.23
C GLU A 192 -18.92 -5.91 -20.32
N SER A 193 -19.82 -5.32 -21.10
CA SER A 193 -19.88 -3.88 -21.35
C SER A 193 -21.18 -3.26 -20.86
N CYS A 194 -21.17 -1.94 -20.69
CA CYS A 194 -22.35 -1.16 -20.38
C CYS A 194 -23.01 -0.66 -21.68
N TYR A 195 -24.33 -0.48 -21.64
CA TYR A 195 -25.08 0.16 -22.72
C TYR A 195 -26.17 1.07 -22.19
N ASN A 196 -26.47 2.13 -22.95
CA ASN A 196 -27.56 3.05 -22.62
C ASN A 196 -28.86 2.56 -23.26
N PRO A 197 -29.87 2.13 -22.47
CA PRO A 197 -31.11 1.57 -23.01
C PRO A 197 -31.98 2.57 -23.81
N LEU A 198 -31.67 3.88 -23.78
CA LEU A 198 -32.35 4.90 -24.58
C LEU A 198 -31.79 5.03 -26.01
N ALA A 199 -30.57 4.56 -26.25
CA ALA A 199 -29.90 4.65 -27.56
C ALA A 199 -29.52 3.27 -28.12
N GLN A 200 -29.45 2.26 -27.25
CA GLN A 200 -28.90 0.95 -27.54
C GLN A 200 -29.79 -0.17 -26.99
N SER A 201 -29.64 -1.36 -27.57
CA SER A 201 -30.24 -2.62 -27.15
C SER A 201 -29.17 -3.69 -27.03
N CYS A 202 -29.31 -4.55 -26.02
CA CYS A 202 -28.47 -5.74 -25.89
C CYS A 202 -29.08 -6.90 -26.68
N SER A 203 -28.38 -7.33 -27.73
CA SER A 203 -28.80 -8.39 -28.62
C SER A 203 -27.89 -9.61 -28.45
N LYS A 204 -28.45 -10.82 -28.47
CA LYS A 204 -27.65 -12.04 -28.51
C LYS A 204 -27.27 -12.36 -29.95
N SER A 205 -25.97 -12.46 -30.21
CA SER A 205 -25.44 -13.02 -31.45
C SER A 205 -25.95 -14.45 -31.67
N PRO A 206 -25.90 -14.97 -32.91
CA PRO A 206 -26.21 -16.38 -33.17
C PRO A 206 -25.33 -17.37 -32.36
N GLU A 207 -24.15 -16.95 -31.93
CA GLU A 207 -23.25 -17.70 -31.04
C GLU A 207 -23.62 -17.59 -29.55
N GLY A 208 -24.64 -16.79 -29.21
CA GLY A 208 -25.10 -16.58 -27.84
C GLY A 208 -24.32 -15.53 -27.04
N LYS A 209 -23.32 -14.86 -27.64
CA LYS A 209 -22.64 -13.72 -27.02
C LYS A 209 -23.56 -12.50 -27.02
N ASP A 210 -23.58 -11.76 -25.93
CA ASP A 210 -24.27 -10.46 -25.83
C ASP A 210 -23.50 -9.36 -26.57
N ILE A 211 -24.20 -8.59 -27.40
CA ILE A 211 -23.65 -7.50 -28.22
C ILE A 211 -24.50 -6.25 -28.04
N ASN A 212 -23.81 -5.14 -27.78
CA ASN A 212 -24.42 -3.82 -27.69
C ASN A 212 -24.66 -3.25 -29.11
N CYS A 213 -25.93 -3.14 -29.51
CA CYS A 213 -26.34 -2.59 -30.79
C CYS A 213 -27.14 -1.31 -30.64
N ALA A 214 -27.10 -0.43 -31.63
CA ALA A 214 -28.01 0.72 -31.68
C ALA A 214 -29.48 0.25 -31.71
N ILE A 215 -30.39 1.02 -31.13
CA ILE A 215 -31.83 0.70 -31.18
C ILE A 215 -32.27 0.47 -32.64
N GLY A 216 -33.02 -0.62 -32.84
CA GLY A 216 -33.50 -1.05 -34.16
C GLY A 216 -32.49 -1.85 -34.96
N SER A 217 -31.24 -2.02 -34.48
CA SER A 217 -30.25 -2.93 -35.06
C SER A 217 -30.25 -4.28 -34.34
N GLU A 218 -29.85 -5.33 -35.05
CA GLU A 218 -29.73 -6.68 -34.53
C GLU A 218 -28.27 -7.16 -34.55
N ALA A 219 -27.96 -8.22 -33.80
CA ALA A 219 -26.64 -8.82 -33.81
C ALA A 219 -26.45 -9.73 -35.04
N CYS A 220 -25.29 -9.62 -35.69
CA CYS A 220 -24.85 -10.50 -36.77
C CYS A 220 -23.38 -10.88 -36.55
N GLY A 221 -23.16 -12.06 -35.98
CA GLY A 221 -21.82 -12.47 -35.54
C GLY A 221 -21.36 -11.56 -34.41
N GLU A 222 -20.21 -10.90 -34.57
CA GLU A 222 -19.67 -9.93 -33.59
C GLU A 222 -20.02 -8.46 -33.90
N ALA A 223 -20.82 -8.22 -34.96
CA ALA A 223 -21.22 -6.88 -35.39
C ALA A 223 -22.74 -6.67 -35.23
N CYS A 224 -23.16 -5.42 -35.36
CA CYS A 224 -24.57 -5.05 -35.45
C CYS A 224 -24.94 -4.71 -36.88
N TYR A 225 -26.17 -5.03 -37.29
CA TYR A 225 -26.70 -4.73 -38.62
C TYR A 225 -28.10 -4.13 -38.53
N ASN A 226 -28.51 -3.37 -39.55
CA ASN A 226 -29.85 -2.79 -39.60
C ASN A 226 -30.79 -3.71 -40.41
N PRO A 227 -31.74 -4.42 -39.78
CA PRO A 227 -32.64 -5.34 -40.47
C PRO A 227 -33.59 -4.66 -41.48
N SER A 228 -33.68 -3.32 -41.49
CA SER A 228 -34.50 -2.57 -42.45
C SER A 228 -33.92 -2.57 -43.86
N ASN A 229 -32.59 -2.68 -43.99
CA ASN A 229 -31.89 -2.62 -45.29
C ASN A 229 -30.75 -3.63 -45.42
N GLN A 230 -30.49 -4.43 -44.40
CA GLN A 230 -29.47 -5.46 -44.39
C GLN A 230 -30.04 -6.82 -43.96
N VAL A 231 -29.32 -7.88 -44.30
CA VAL A 231 -29.60 -9.27 -43.93
C VAL A 231 -28.37 -9.88 -43.29
N CYS A 232 -28.55 -10.58 -42.18
CA CYS A 232 -27.47 -11.34 -41.56
C CYS A 232 -27.37 -12.73 -42.20
N LEU A 233 -26.22 -13.03 -42.82
CA LEU A 233 -25.99 -14.29 -43.52
C LEU A 233 -24.86 -15.06 -42.88
N LYS A 234 -25.06 -16.37 -42.72
CA LYS A 234 -24.03 -17.31 -42.26
C LYS A 234 -23.09 -17.64 -43.41
N VAL A 235 -21.78 -17.58 -43.16
CA VAL A 235 -20.75 -17.95 -44.14
C VAL A 235 -20.23 -19.37 -43.86
N ASP A 236 -19.51 -19.97 -44.82
CA ASP A 236 -19.13 -21.39 -44.78
C ASP A 236 -18.28 -21.79 -43.57
N ASN A 237 -17.51 -20.86 -43.00
CA ASN A 237 -16.72 -21.09 -41.78
C ASN A 237 -17.56 -21.06 -40.48
N GLY A 238 -18.88 -20.84 -40.58
CA GLY A 238 -19.81 -20.77 -39.46
C GLY A 238 -20.01 -19.37 -38.88
N ALA A 239 -19.19 -18.38 -39.25
CA ALA A 239 -19.36 -16.98 -38.86
C ALA A 239 -20.56 -16.34 -39.58
N TYR A 240 -20.90 -15.12 -39.17
CA TYR A 240 -21.98 -14.34 -39.76
C TYR A 240 -21.46 -12.99 -40.27
N ILE A 241 -22.03 -12.53 -41.38
CA ILE A 241 -21.73 -11.25 -42.00
C ILE A 241 -23.04 -10.52 -42.31
N ALA A 242 -23.05 -9.20 -42.07
CA ALA A 242 -24.14 -8.32 -42.47
C ALA A 242 -23.96 -7.94 -43.94
N CYS A 243 -24.96 -8.22 -44.76
CA CYS A 243 -24.99 -7.87 -46.18
C CYS A 243 -26.18 -6.96 -46.49
N ASP A 244 -26.13 -6.18 -47.56
CA ASP A 244 -27.29 -5.42 -48.02
C ASP A 244 -28.45 -6.37 -48.41
N ALA A 245 -29.68 -5.91 -48.24
CA ALA A 245 -30.88 -6.70 -48.54
C ALA A 245 -30.85 -7.22 -49.99
N GLY A 246 -31.07 -8.52 -50.17
CA GLY A 246 -31.02 -9.20 -51.47
C GLY A 246 -29.66 -9.83 -51.81
N SER A 247 -28.59 -9.42 -51.13
CA SER A 247 -27.25 -10.00 -51.30
C SER A 247 -27.18 -11.48 -50.91
N LYS A 248 -26.14 -12.15 -51.40
CA LYS A 248 -25.77 -13.54 -51.07
C LYS A 248 -24.32 -13.59 -50.58
N VAL A 249 -23.94 -14.70 -49.94
CA VAL A 249 -22.57 -14.94 -49.51
C VAL A 249 -21.82 -15.77 -50.56
N CYS A 250 -20.60 -15.36 -50.90
CA CYS A 250 -19.65 -16.11 -51.72
C CYS A 250 -18.24 -15.95 -51.14
N GLY A 251 -17.58 -17.05 -50.75
CA GLY A 251 -16.20 -17.01 -50.25
C GLY A 251 -16.00 -16.13 -49.00
N GLY A 252 -17.05 -15.92 -48.20
CA GLY A 252 -17.02 -15.06 -47.01
C GLY A 252 -17.39 -13.59 -47.24
N TYR A 253 -17.70 -13.18 -48.48
CA TYR A 253 -18.11 -11.82 -48.81
C TYR A 253 -19.56 -11.76 -49.30
N CYS A 254 -20.17 -10.60 -49.13
CA CYS A 254 -21.47 -10.27 -49.71
C CYS A 254 -21.30 -9.94 -51.20
N TYR A 255 -22.21 -10.44 -52.04
CA TYR A 255 -22.32 -10.03 -53.45
C TYR A 255 -23.79 -9.86 -53.83
N ASP A 256 -24.07 -8.98 -54.80
CA ASP A 256 -25.42 -8.81 -55.33
C ASP A 256 -25.62 -9.74 -56.54
N PRO A 257 -26.48 -10.77 -56.47
CA PRO A 257 -26.68 -11.69 -57.59
C PRO A 257 -27.31 -11.06 -58.83
N GLN A 258 -27.79 -9.80 -58.77
CA GLN A 258 -28.27 -9.06 -59.94
C GLN A 258 -27.12 -8.52 -60.80
N PHE A 259 -25.96 -8.22 -60.19
CA PHE A 259 -24.84 -7.56 -60.86
C PHE A 259 -23.57 -8.41 -60.87
N ASP A 260 -23.40 -9.29 -59.89
CA ASP A 260 -22.20 -10.07 -59.68
C ASP A 260 -22.44 -11.58 -59.85
N VAL A 261 -21.41 -12.28 -60.34
CA VAL A 261 -21.37 -13.74 -60.40
C VAL A 261 -20.38 -14.23 -59.35
N CYS A 262 -20.85 -15.09 -58.44
CA CYS A 262 -19.98 -15.74 -57.46
C CYS A 262 -19.01 -16.70 -58.16
N ASP A 263 -17.71 -16.43 -58.09
CA ASP A 263 -16.64 -17.35 -58.49
C ASP A 263 -15.94 -17.93 -57.26
N PRO A 264 -16.34 -19.14 -56.80
CA PRO A 264 -15.76 -19.77 -55.63
C PRO A 264 -14.28 -20.16 -55.82
N SER A 265 -13.74 -20.15 -57.04
CA SER A 265 -12.34 -20.48 -57.31
C SER A 265 -11.36 -19.35 -56.96
N THR A 266 -11.87 -18.13 -56.73
CA THR A 266 -11.07 -16.94 -56.47
C THR A 266 -11.09 -16.52 -55.00
N SER A 267 -11.19 -17.48 -54.05
CA SER A 267 -11.43 -17.29 -52.60
C SER A 267 -10.50 -16.34 -51.81
N THR A 268 -9.62 -15.62 -52.49
CA THR A 268 -8.75 -14.55 -51.98
C THR A 268 -9.02 -13.15 -52.55
N ALA A 269 -9.99 -12.95 -53.46
CA ALA A 269 -10.23 -11.67 -54.10
C ALA A 269 -11.62 -11.09 -53.83
N SER A 270 -11.61 -9.83 -53.36
CA SER A 270 -12.74 -8.90 -53.36
C SER A 270 -13.55 -8.98 -54.67
N PRO A 271 -14.89 -8.87 -54.65
CA PRO A 271 -15.72 -9.02 -55.85
C PRO A 271 -15.24 -8.09 -56.96
N THR A 272 -14.90 -8.68 -58.11
CA THR A 272 -14.49 -7.93 -59.29
C THR A 272 -15.76 -7.51 -60.03
N THR A 273 -16.13 -6.23 -59.95
CA THR A 273 -17.28 -5.68 -60.66
C THR A 273 -17.16 -6.00 -62.15
N GLN A 274 -18.00 -6.92 -62.65
CA GLN A 274 -18.06 -7.15 -64.09
C GLN A 274 -18.78 -5.97 -64.73
N ALA A 275 -18.04 -5.15 -65.47
CA ALA A 275 -18.60 -4.08 -66.27
C ALA A 275 -19.66 -4.66 -67.24
N PRO A 276 -20.89 -4.12 -67.29
CA PRO A 276 -21.90 -4.61 -68.22
C PRO A 276 -21.43 -4.41 -69.65
N THR A 277 -21.20 -5.50 -70.37
CA THR A 277 -20.90 -5.53 -71.81
C THR A 277 -22.15 -5.13 -72.60
N SER A 278 -22.43 -3.82 -72.65
CA SER A 278 -23.44 -3.25 -73.53
C SER A 278 -22.91 -3.25 -74.96
N THR A 279 -23.51 -4.10 -75.81
CA THR A 279 -23.28 -4.10 -77.25
C THR A 279 -24.45 -3.42 -77.94
N LYS A 280 -24.31 -2.14 -78.35
CA LYS A 280 -25.13 -1.55 -79.43
C LYS A 280 -24.46 -0.31 -80.06
N PRO A 281 -24.67 -0.05 -81.36
CA PRO A 281 -23.73 0.69 -82.19
C PRO A 281 -23.97 2.20 -82.25
N SER A 282 -22.85 2.88 -82.51
CA SER A 282 -22.62 4.27 -82.86
C SER A 282 -23.62 4.90 -83.84
N THR A 283 -24.14 6.08 -83.49
CA THR A 283 -24.54 7.14 -84.45
C THR A 283 -24.42 8.55 -83.83
N THR A 284 -23.58 9.37 -84.46
CA THR A 284 -23.84 10.76 -84.94
C THR A 284 -24.31 11.87 -83.97
N SER A 285 -23.33 12.63 -83.49
CA SER A 285 -23.18 14.11 -83.41
C SER A 285 -24.33 15.14 -83.65
N ILE A 286 -24.42 16.12 -82.71
CA ILE A 286 -24.61 17.62 -82.81
C ILE A 286 -26.07 18.20 -82.88
N PRO A 287 -26.43 19.41 -82.33
CA PRO A 287 -26.12 20.15 -81.07
C PRO A 287 -27.39 20.90 -80.47
N SER A 288 -27.19 22.03 -79.75
CA SER A 288 -28.18 23.04 -79.23
C SER A 288 -28.95 22.65 -77.96
N GLU A 289 -29.28 23.51 -77.00
CA GLU A 289 -29.04 24.94 -76.67
C GLU A 289 -29.63 25.13 -75.25
N THR A 290 -29.15 26.15 -74.51
CA THR A 290 -29.91 27.05 -73.61
C THR A 290 -30.82 26.47 -72.52
N ASP A 291 -30.48 26.67 -71.24
CA ASP A 291 -31.07 27.73 -70.39
C ASP A 291 -30.65 27.61 -68.92
N GLU A 292 -30.30 28.77 -68.36
CA GLU A 292 -30.20 29.07 -66.93
C GLU A 292 -31.64 29.15 -66.34
N PRO A 293 -31.86 29.00 -65.02
CA PRO A 293 -31.73 30.21 -64.20
C PRO A 293 -31.25 30.01 -62.76
N GLN A 294 -30.69 31.11 -62.26
CA GLN A 294 -30.39 31.44 -60.88
C GLN A 294 -31.61 31.33 -59.94
N THR A 295 -31.35 30.91 -58.69
CA THR A 295 -32.09 31.36 -57.49
C THR A 295 -31.09 31.44 -56.33
N THR A 296 -30.60 32.64 -55.97
CA THR A 296 -31.02 33.53 -54.87
C THR A 296 -30.67 33.01 -53.47
N ASP A 297 -29.58 33.55 -52.92
CA ASP A 297 -29.21 33.51 -51.51
C ASP A 297 -30.20 34.30 -50.64
N GLU A 298 -30.62 33.72 -49.52
CA GLU A 298 -31.37 34.38 -48.45
C GLU A 298 -30.51 34.37 -47.16
N PRO A 299 -30.34 35.52 -46.47
CA PRO A 299 -29.44 35.61 -45.32
C PRO A 299 -30.12 35.17 -44.02
N LEU A 300 -29.41 34.36 -43.23
CA LEU A 300 -29.78 33.99 -41.87
C LEU A 300 -29.80 35.22 -40.95
N VAL A 301 -30.95 35.44 -40.29
CA VAL A 301 -31.12 36.36 -39.17
C VAL A 301 -30.57 35.70 -37.91
N GLU A 302 -29.57 36.35 -37.31
CA GLU A 302 -28.95 35.95 -36.04
C GLU A 302 -29.80 36.50 -34.87
N GLU A 303 -30.34 35.60 -34.04
CA GLU A 303 -31.07 35.91 -32.81
C GLU A 303 -30.07 35.92 -31.62
N PRO A 304 -30.12 36.91 -30.71
CA PRO A 304 -29.14 37.02 -29.62
C PRO A 304 -29.50 36.14 -28.41
N GLU A 305 -28.55 35.31 -27.98
CA GLU A 305 -28.64 34.55 -26.72
C GLU A 305 -28.51 35.45 -25.48
N PRO A 306 -29.20 35.13 -24.36
CA PRO A 306 -29.15 35.90 -23.14
C PRO A 306 -27.88 35.63 -22.30
N THR A 307 -27.23 36.72 -21.91
CA THR A 307 -26.08 36.76 -21.01
C THR A 307 -26.44 36.26 -19.61
N ILE A 308 -25.87 35.13 -19.18
CA ILE A 308 -25.87 34.69 -17.77
C ILE A 308 -24.48 34.94 -17.18
N THR A 309 -24.40 35.95 -16.32
CA THR A 309 -23.20 36.29 -15.55
C THR A 309 -22.98 35.22 -14.47
N THR A 310 -21.99 34.35 -14.67
CA THR A 310 -21.50 33.44 -13.63
C THR A 310 -20.11 33.89 -13.20
N THR A 311 -20.00 34.38 -11.97
CA THR A 311 -18.73 34.74 -11.33
C THR A 311 -18.02 33.46 -10.91
N THR A 312 -17.00 33.03 -11.64
CA THR A 312 -16.12 31.94 -11.26
C THR A 312 -14.75 32.50 -10.88
N THR A 313 -14.41 32.38 -9.60
CA THR A 313 -13.06 32.63 -9.09
C THR A 313 -12.19 31.43 -9.43
N THR A 314 -11.38 31.54 -10.49
CA THR A 314 -10.39 30.53 -10.89
C THR A 314 -9.04 30.88 -10.27
N THR A 315 -8.57 30.05 -9.34
CA THR A 315 -7.17 30.00 -8.92
C THR A 315 -6.45 29.04 -9.86
N THR A 316 -5.69 29.59 -10.80
CA THR A 316 -4.90 28.86 -11.78
C THR A 316 -3.57 28.43 -11.17
N THR A 317 -3.33 27.12 -11.03
CA THR A 317 -1.97 26.56 -10.94
C THR A 317 -1.80 25.62 -12.12
N THR A 318 -1.09 26.13 -13.12
CA THR A 318 -0.83 25.48 -14.41
C THR A 318 0.45 24.66 -14.32
N THR A 319 0.39 23.35 -14.50
CA THR A 319 1.46 22.57 -15.14
C THR A 319 0.85 21.35 -15.83
N SER A 320 0.79 21.40 -17.15
CA SER A 320 0.50 20.25 -18.02
C SER A 320 1.79 19.52 -18.43
N PRO A 321 1.68 18.24 -18.81
CA PRO A 321 2.79 17.29 -18.84
C PRO A 321 3.45 17.18 -20.22
N THR A 322 4.67 16.65 -20.24
CA THR A 322 5.33 16.16 -21.47
C THR A 322 5.53 14.65 -21.40
N SER A 323 5.52 14.08 -22.59
CA SER A 323 5.12 12.74 -22.97
C SER A 323 6.19 11.67 -22.84
N SER A 324 5.73 10.44 -22.60
CA SER A 324 6.14 9.16 -23.23
C SER A 324 7.63 8.87 -23.51
N THR A 325 8.17 7.86 -22.81
CA THR A 325 9.08 6.84 -23.41
C THR A 325 8.88 5.48 -22.74
N SER A 326 8.82 4.44 -23.59
CA SER A 326 8.65 3.00 -23.31
C SER A 326 9.73 2.38 -22.41
N PRO A 327 9.49 1.18 -21.83
CA PRO A 327 10.28 0.65 -20.72
C PRO A 327 11.52 -0.10 -21.21
N THR A 328 12.68 0.25 -20.64
CA THR A 328 13.86 -0.62 -20.60
C THR A 328 14.05 -1.05 -19.15
N SER A 329 14.06 -2.36 -18.92
CA SER A 329 14.41 -2.97 -17.64
C SER A 329 15.78 -2.50 -17.16
N PRO A 330 15.94 -2.30 -15.85
CA PRO A 330 17.20 -2.63 -15.21
C PRO A 330 17.00 -3.57 -14.03
N THR A 331 17.85 -4.60 -14.04
CA THR A 331 18.23 -5.40 -12.88
C THR A 331 19.08 -4.52 -11.95
N SER A 332 18.69 -4.38 -10.68
CA SER A 332 19.56 -3.90 -9.58
C SER A 332 18.87 -4.17 -8.23
N THR A 333 19.30 -5.16 -7.44
CA THR A 333 20.31 -5.04 -6.37
C THR A 333 20.38 -3.66 -5.71
N THR A 334 19.78 -3.52 -4.53
CA THR A 334 20.01 -2.42 -3.57
C THR A 334 19.82 -3.04 -2.18
N SER A 335 20.85 -3.33 -1.38
CA SER A 335 21.79 -2.41 -0.69
C SER A 335 21.06 -1.48 0.26
N SER A 336 20.91 -1.91 1.51
CA SER A 336 20.38 -1.11 2.62
C SER A 336 21.22 0.16 2.84
N PRO A 337 20.62 1.35 2.98
CA PRO A 337 21.32 2.50 3.51
C PRO A 337 21.31 2.45 5.04
N THR A 338 22.49 2.35 5.63
CA THR A 338 22.72 2.59 7.06
C THR A 338 22.71 4.10 7.29
N THR A 339 21.62 4.62 7.85
CA THR A 339 21.54 6.01 8.30
C THR A 339 22.11 6.10 9.71
N THR A 340 23.37 6.51 9.82
CA THR A 340 24.00 6.86 11.10
C THR A 340 23.53 8.26 11.52
N LEU A 341 22.55 8.32 12.43
CA LEU A 341 22.21 9.53 13.16
C LEU A 341 23.12 9.66 14.39
N SER A 342 23.96 10.70 14.39
CA SER A 342 24.70 11.16 15.58
C SER A 342 23.72 11.77 16.57
N PRO A 343 23.80 11.46 17.88
CA PRO A 343 23.15 12.27 18.89
C PRO A 343 24.06 13.42 19.33
N ASP A 344 23.54 14.64 19.18
CA ASP A 344 24.02 15.87 19.81
C ASP A 344 24.12 15.69 21.33
N THR A 345 25.32 15.91 21.86
CA THR A 345 25.60 15.88 23.29
C THR A 345 25.20 17.22 23.90
N LYS A 346 24.03 17.30 24.55
CA LYS A 346 23.73 18.39 25.48
C LYS A 346 24.34 18.07 26.84
N ASN A 347 25.34 18.85 27.21
CA ASN A 347 25.86 18.95 28.58
C ASN A 347 24.76 19.52 29.48
N GLU A 348 24.28 18.74 30.45
CA GLU A 348 23.61 19.25 31.65
C GLU A 348 24.55 19.11 32.86
N GLU A 349 24.65 20.21 33.60
CA GLU A 349 25.43 20.39 34.82
C GLU A 349 24.97 19.44 35.93
N VAL A 350 25.87 18.58 36.42
CA VAL A 350 25.65 17.82 37.65
C VAL A 350 25.96 18.71 38.84
N SER A 351 24.89 19.09 39.54
CA SER A 351 24.91 19.78 40.83
C SER A 351 25.57 18.93 41.92
N GLY A 352 26.73 19.37 42.39
CA GLY A 352 27.48 18.75 43.48
C GLY A 352 26.97 19.19 44.85
N SER A 353 26.29 18.30 45.57
CA SER A 353 26.04 18.47 47.01
C SER A 353 25.75 17.13 47.70
N SER A 354 26.78 16.29 47.87
CA SER A 354 26.70 15.15 48.82
C SER A 354 28.05 14.59 49.31
N PHE A 355 29.16 15.33 49.16
CA PHE A 355 30.49 14.84 49.56
C PHE A 355 30.96 15.24 50.97
N ILE A 356 30.17 15.99 51.75
CA ILE A 356 30.63 16.55 53.04
C ILE A 356 30.17 15.74 54.27
N GLN A 357 29.18 14.85 54.15
CA GLN A 357 28.64 14.11 55.30
C GLN A 357 29.45 12.86 55.69
N ILE A 358 30.25 12.27 54.79
CA ILE A 358 30.95 11.00 55.06
C ILE A 358 32.27 11.21 55.82
N THR A 359 32.89 12.40 55.72
CA THR A 359 34.21 12.66 56.33
C THR A 359 34.13 12.87 57.86
N LEU A 360 32.97 13.25 58.41
CA LEU A 360 32.82 13.51 59.85
C LEU A 360 32.61 12.24 60.69
N THR A 361 32.03 11.18 60.13
CA THR A 361 31.80 9.93 60.86
C THR A 361 33.08 9.12 61.04
N ILE A 362 34.01 9.20 60.10
CA ILE A 362 35.27 8.43 60.15
C ILE A 362 36.24 9.00 61.21
N MET A 363 36.27 10.33 61.42
CA MET A 363 37.11 10.93 62.46
C MET A 363 36.62 10.65 63.89
N GLY A 364 35.30 10.47 64.09
CA GLY A 364 34.73 10.13 65.39
C GLY A 364 35.12 8.72 65.86
N VAL A 365 35.19 7.75 64.94
CA VAL A 365 35.55 6.36 65.26
C VAL A 365 37.05 6.24 65.59
N ILE A 366 37.91 6.96 64.88
CA ILE A 366 39.36 6.95 65.14
C ILE A 366 39.69 7.56 66.51
N ALA A 367 38.98 8.63 66.92
CA ALA A 367 39.17 9.25 68.23
C ALA A 367 38.72 8.34 69.39
N ALA A 368 37.61 7.60 69.22
CA ALA A 368 37.13 6.65 70.22
C ALA A 368 38.07 5.43 70.35
N SER A 369 38.65 4.96 69.25
CA SER A 369 39.63 3.86 69.27
C SER A 369 40.96 4.25 69.91
N LEU A 370 41.42 5.50 69.74
CA LEU A 370 42.64 5.99 70.37
C LEU A 370 42.47 6.21 71.89
N LEU A 371 41.28 6.58 72.36
CA LEU A 371 41.01 6.74 73.79
C LEU A 371 40.96 5.40 74.55
N LEU A 372 40.50 4.33 73.89
CA LEU A 372 40.52 2.96 74.44
C LEU A 372 41.91 2.30 74.43
N LEU A 373 42.87 2.85 73.67
CA LEU A 373 44.27 2.39 73.68
C LEU A 373 45.12 3.11 74.73
N ALA A 374 44.63 4.23 75.27
CA ALA A 374 45.32 5.03 76.30
C ALA A 374 44.88 4.70 77.74
N LEU A 375 43.79 3.94 77.91
CA LEU A 375 43.34 3.32 79.16
C LEU A 375 43.78 1.85 79.22
#